data_AF-A0A5M3VWE3-F1
#
_entry.id   AF-A0A5M3VWE3-F1
#
_cell.length_a   1.000
_cell.length_b   1.000
_cell.length_c   1.000
_cell.angle_alpha   90.00
_cell.angle_beta   90.00
_cell.angle_gamma   90.00
#
_symmetry.space_group_name_H-M   'P 1'
#
loop_
_entity.id
_entity.type
_entity.pdbx_description
1 polymer ?
#
loop_
_entity_poly.entity_id
_entity_poly.type
_entity_poly.pdbx_seq_one_letter_code
_entity_poly.pdbx_strand_id
1 'polypeptide(L)'
;MARVPLAQESGPNTANWLFITTGTGNRPREVEIKTTENGKSTLSLRPITTEWVDLVLARVGDAVVSLYRPDGGIWWVGARWHRADLPDTLQWGIAAYTDWDSFGPLQTDPMAANEKVLKGKPDLRLSVDYVRFLQPRIPAGTDLLDPGSIKDDALIQSLTLG
;
A
#
# COMPACT_ATOMS: atom_id res chain seq x y z
N MET A 1 -2.50 10.31 -14.40
CA MET A 1 -1.22 10.93 -14.80
C MET A 1 -0.48 11.28 -13.52
N ALA A 2 0.73 10.75 -13.32
CA ALA A 2 1.55 11.03 -12.14
C ALA A 2 2.73 11.94 -12.54
N ARG A 3 3.01 12.96 -11.74
CA ARG A 3 4.20 13.82 -11.89
C ARG A 3 5.18 13.44 -10.81
N VAL A 4 6.25 12.76 -11.20
CA VAL A 4 7.31 12.35 -10.27
C VAL A 4 8.40 13.42 -10.31
N PRO A 5 8.80 14.01 -9.16
CA PRO A 5 9.97 14.89 -9.13
C PRO A 5 11.22 14.08 -9.50
N LEU A 6 12.07 14.65 -10.35
CA LEU A 6 13.29 13.98 -10.84
C LEU A 6 14.34 13.76 -9.74
N ALA A 7 14.23 14.46 -8.61
CA ALA A 7 15.18 14.38 -7.52
C ALA A 7 14.48 14.21 -6.18
N GLN A 8 15.06 13.38 -5.32
CA GLN A 8 14.93 13.56 -3.88
C GLN A 8 15.63 14.89 -3.55
N GLU A 9 14.94 15.84 -2.92
CA GLU A 9 15.61 17.05 -2.44
C GLU A 9 16.75 16.63 -1.50
N SER A 10 17.93 17.21 -1.68
CA SER A 10 19.09 16.94 -0.82
C SER A 10 18.71 17.15 0.64
N GLY A 11 18.70 16.07 1.44
CA GLY A 11 18.23 16.10 2.83
C GLY A 11 17.92 14.69 3.37
N PRO A 12 17.59 14.56 4.67
CA PRO A 12 17.11 13.30 5.22
C PRO A 12 15.91 12.80 4.43
N ASN A 13 15.80 11.48 4.22
CA ASN A 13 14.64 10.91 3.54
C ASN A 13 13.38 11.21 4.36
N THR A 14 12.54 12.12 3.88
CA THR A 14 11.27 12.51 4.50
C THR A 14 10.07 11.91 3.77
N ALA A 15 10.29 10.90 2.93
CA ALA A 15 9.22 10.33 2.11
C ALA A 15 8.10 9.74 2.98
N ASN A 16 6.87 10.14 2.65
CA ASN A 16 5.64 9.68 3.27
C ASN A 16 4.81 8.93 2.22
N TRP A 17 4.57 7.65 2.46
CA TRP A 17 3.75 6.83 1.58
C TRP A 17 3.24 5.61 2.34
N LEU A 18 2.33 4.87 1.73
CA LEU A 18 1.84 3.61 2.25
C LEU A 18 1.29 2.77 1.09
N PHE A 19 1.33 1.46 1.23
CA PHE A 19 0.73 0.56 0.27
C PHE A 19 0.23 -0.72 0.92
N ILE A 20 -0.60 -1.41 0.16
CA ILE A 20 -0.88 -2.83 0.33
C ILE A 20 -0.64 -3.52 -1.02
N THR A 21 0.05 -4.65 -1.01
CA THR A 21 0.34 -5.43 -2.22
C THR A 21 0.36 -6.92 -1.90
N THR A 22 0.55 -7.76 -2.91
CA THR A 22 0.81 -9.18 -2.74
C THR A 22 2.00 -9.65 -3.56
N GLY A 23 2.69 -10.67 -3.08
CA GLY A 23 3.83 -11.25 -3.77
C GLY A 23 4.63 -12.18 -2.87
N THR A 24 5.95 -12.12 -3.01
CA THR A 24 6.89 -12.87 -2.19
C THR A 24 7.54 -11.94 -1.18
N GLY A 25 7.26 -12.16 0.10
CA GLY A 25 7.94 -11.50 1.21
C GLY A 25 9.02 -12.42 1.79
N ASN A 26 8.81 -12.87 3.03
CA ASN A 26 9.65 -13.91 3.64
C ASN A 26 9.35 -15.31 3.07
N ARG A 27 8.16 -15.47 2.48
CA ARG A 27 7.71 -16.68 1.78
C ARG A 27 6.86 -16.28 0.56
N PRO A 28 6.65 -17.20 -0.39
CA PRO A 28 5.71 -16.98 -1.46
C PRO A 28 4.30 -16.73 -0.92
N ARG A 29 3.51 -15.94 -1.66
CA ARG A 29 2.08 -15.69 -1.41
C ARG A 29 1.84 -15.03 -0.06
N GLU A 30 2.31 -13.79 0.07
CA GLU A 30 2.00 -12.93 1.20
C GLU A 30 1.33 -11.65 0.73
N VAL A 31 0.48 -11.09 1.59
CA VAL A 31 0.03 -9.70 1.52
C VAL A 31 1.03 -8.88 2.33
N GLU A 32 1.67 -7.90 1.69
CA GLU A 32 2.54 -6.94 2.34
C GLU A 32 1.75 -5.65 2.61
N ILE A 33 1.72 -5.26 3.88
CA ILE A 33 1.01 -4.09 4.38
C ILE A 33 2.08 -3.15 4.95
N LYS A 34 2.32 -2.02 4.29
CA LYS A 34 3.46 -1.16 4.60
C LYS A 34 3.07 0.30 4.69
N THR A 35 3.63 0.98 5.69
CA THR A 35 3.56 2.43 5.84
C THR A 35 4.96 2.98 6.01
N THR A 36 5.23 4.14 5.42
CA THR A 36 6.45 4.90 5.58
C THR A 36 6.08 6.32 6.03
N GLU A 37 6.66 6.72 7.15
CA GLU A 37 6.54 8.04 7.73
C GLU A 37 7.95 8.60 7.95
N ASN A 38 8.23 9.78 7.38
CA ASN A 38 9.54 10.43 7.42
C ASN A 38 10.68 9.48 7.05
N GLY A 39 10.50 8.74 5.94
CA GLY A 39 11.47 7.77 5.42
C GLY A 39 11.63 6.48 6.23
N LYS A 40 10.91 6.32 7.34
CA LYS A 40 10.95 5.11 8.18
C LYS A 40 9.77 4.21 7.86
N SER A 41 10.06 3.02 7.34
CA SER A 41 9.03 2.04 7.01
C SER A 41 8.74 1.09 8.17
N THR A 42 7.47 0.79 8.38
CA THR A 42 7.01 -0.39 9.11
C THR A 42 6.19 -1.26 8.18
N LEU A 43 6.41 -2.57 8.21
CA LEU A 43 5.73 -3.52 7.34
C LEU A 43 5.20 -4.71 8.14
N SER A 44 4.12 -5.29 7.64
CA SER A 44 3.56 -6.54 8.11
C SER A 44 3.29 -7.47 6.94
N LEU A 45 3.60 -8.75 7.11
CA LEU A 45 3.37 -9.80 6.11
C LEU A 45 2.28 -10.73 6.60
N ARG A 46 1.30 -11.01 5.74
CA ARG A 46 0.19 -11.94 6.02
C ARG A 46 0.20 -13.06 4.99
N PRO A 47 0.37 -14.32 5.38
CA PRO A 47 0.32 -15.43 4.43
C PRO A 47 -1.08 -15.57 3.84
N ILE A 48 -1.14 -15.88 2.55
CA ILE A 48 -2.36 -16.24 1.84
C ILE A 48 -2.13 -17.53 1.05
N THR A 49 -3.19 -18.26 0.74
CA THR A 49 -3.12 -19.55 0.02
C THR A 49 -3.59 -19.46 -1.43
N THR A 50 -4.26 -18.36 -1.80
CA THR A 50 -4.87 -18.14 -3.12
C THR A 50 -3.93 -17.38 -4.05
N GLU A 51 -4.27 -17.35 -5.34
CA GLU A 51 -3.53 -16.56 -6.35
C GLU A 51 -4.08 -15.15 -6.49
N TRP A 52 -5.40 -15.01 -6.48
CA TRP A 52 -6.07 -13.73 -6.48
C TRP A 52 -6.33 -13.26 -5.06
N VAL A 53 -6.24 -11.95 -4.88
CA VAL A 53 -6.54 -11.25 -3.63
C VAL A 53 -7.12 -9.89 -3.99
N ASP A 54 -8.24 -9.54 -3.37
CA ASP A 54 -8.75 -8.18 -3.42
C ASP A 54 -8.03 -7.35 -2.35
N LEU A 55 -7.58 -6.16 -2.73
CA LEU A 55 -6.90 -5.23 -1.84
C LEU A 55 -7.65 -3.91 -1.79
N VAL A 56 -7.82 -3.35 -0.60
CA VAL A 56 -8.44 -2.03 -0.38
C VAL A 56 -7.49 -1.17 0.40
N LEU A 57 -7.39 0.08 -0.01
CA LEU A 57 -6.70 1.12 0.72
C LEU A 57 -7.59 2.36 0.76
N ALA A 58 -8.22 2.58 1.90
CA ALA A 58 -9.18 3.67 2.09
C ALA A 58 -8.57 4.77 2.95
N ARG A 59 -8.86 6.03 2.60
CA ARG A 59 -8.55 7.21 3.41
C ARG A 59 -9.84 7.94 3.75
N VAL A 60 -10.01 8.30 5.03
CA VAL A 60 -11.10 9.16 5.52
C VAL A 60 -10.49 10.15 6.51
N GLY A 61 -10.39 11.42 6.10
CA GLY A 61 -9.59 12.40 6.84
C GLY A 61 -8.15 11.93 6.98
N ASP A 62 -7.66 11.88 8.22
CA ASP A 62 -6.32 11.42 8.56
C ASP A 62 -6.24 9.92 8.85
N ALA A 63 -7.37 9.20 8.84
CA ALA A 63 -7.37 7.76 9.02
C ALA A 63 -7.17 7.05 7.67
N VAL A 64 -6.23 6.12 7.64
CA VAL A 64 -6.00 5.22 6.50
C VAL A 64 -6.19 3.77 6.94
N VAL A 65 -7.00 3.02 6.21
CA VAL A 65 -7.31 1.62 6.53
C VAL A 65 -6.96 0.75 5.32
N SER A 66 -6.25 -0.34 5.55
CA SER A 66 -6.05 -1.38 4.55
C SER A 66 -6.93 -2.60 4.83
N LEU A 67 -7.52 -3.16 3.78
CA LEU A 67 -8.24 -4.44 3.85
C LEU A 67 -7.68 -5.39 2.79
N TYR A 68 -7.80 -6.69 3.04
CA TYR A 68 -7.52 -7.70 2.02
C TYR A 68 -8.51 -8.87 2.11
N ARG A 69 -8.76 -9.51 0.98
CA ARG A 69 -9.58 -10.72 0.88
C ARG A 69 -8.93 -11.69 -0.11
N PRO A 70 -8.37 -12.82 0.35
CA PRO A 70 -8.00 -13.93 -0.53
C PRO A 70 -9.22 -14.42 -1.30
N ASP A 71 -9.05 -14.85 -2.55
CA ASP A 71 -10.14 -15.30 -3.41
C ASP A 71 -11.02 -16.38 -2.74
N GLY A 72 -12.35 -16.23 -2.85
CA GLY A 72 -13.33 -17.07 -2.15
C GLY A 72 -13.32 -16.98 -0.62
N GLY A 73 -12.47 -16.13 -0.02
CA GLY A 73 -12.32 -15.96 1.41
C GLY A 73 -13.15 -14.81 2.01
N ILE A 74 -12.88 -14.51 3.27
CA ILE A 74 -13.46 -13.36 3.99
C ILE A 74 -12.52 -12.16 3.92
N TRP A 75 -13.08 -10.97 4.11
CA TRP A 75 -12.31 -9.73 4.28
C TRP A 75 -11.63 -9.69 5.63
N TRP A 76 -10.41 -9.14 5.65
CA TRP A 76 -9.61 -8.91 6.84
C TRP A 76 -9.21 -7.44 6.90
N VAL A 77 -9.20 -6.87 8.12
CA VAL A 77 -8.54 -5.59 8.37
C VAL A 77 -7.04 -5.84 8.45
N GLY A 78 -6.29 -5.24 7.53
CA GLY A 78 -4.84 -5.34 7.49
C GLY A 78 -4.19 -4.44 8.52
N ALA A 79 -4.47 -3.14 8.44
CA ALA A 79 -3.97 -2.12 9.35
C ALA A 79 -4.89 -0.89 9.38
N ARG A 80 -4.80 -0.15 10.48
CA ARG A 80 -5.38 1.19 10.69
C ARG A 80 -4.23 2.13 11.03
N TRP A 81 -4.08 3.22 10.30
CA TRP A 81 -3.01 4.20 10.50
C TRP A 81 -3.57 5.61 10.64
N HIS A 82 -3.04 6.35 11.60
CA HIS A 82 -3.19 7.80 11.65
C HIS A 82 -2.11 8.44 10.78
N ARG A 83 -2.51 9.20 9.76
CA ARG A 83 -1.65 9.77 8.71
C ARG A 83 -1.94 11.25 8.46
N ALA A 84 -1.94 12.03 9.53
CA ALA A 84 -2.07 13.50 9.44
C ALA A 84 -0.89 14.18 8.72
N ASP A 85 0.21 13.45 8.48
CA ASP A 85 1.36 13.88 7.68
C ASP A 85 1.09 13.91 6.16
N LEU A 86 0.03 13.23 5.70
CA LEU A 86 -0.27 13.11 4.28
C LEU A 86 -1.00 14.36 3.75
N PRO A 87 -0.56 14.96 2.64
CA PRO A 87 -1.23 16.11 2.06
C PRO A 87 -2.63 15.76 1.53
N ASP A 88 -3.48 16.77 1.34
CA ASP A 88 -4.84 16.59 0.82
C ASP A 88 -4.88 15.90 -0.55
N THR A 89 -3.88 16.19 -1.39
CA THR A 89 -3.74 15.57 -2.71
C THR A 89 -2.69 14.48 -2.67
N LEU A 90 -3.10 13.25 -2.98
CA LEU A 90 -2.21 12.08 -3.05
C LEU A 90 -2.03 11.61 -4.49
N GLN A 91 -0.86 11.03 -4.75
CA GLN A 91 -0.66 10.20 -5.93
C GLN A 91 -1.04 8.76 -5.58
N TRP A 92 -1.91 8.19 -6.40
CA TRP A 92 -2.32 6.79 -6.29
C TRP A 92 -1.88 6.05 -7.55
N GLY A 93 -1.47 4.80 -7.38
CA GLY A 93 -1.08 3.95 -8.48
C GLY A 93 -0.87 2.51 -8.06
N ILE A 94 -0.63 1.68 -9.07
CA ILE A 94 -0.27 0.28 -8.91
C ILE A 94 1.25 0.20 -8.94
N ALA A 95 1.85 -0.52 -7.98
CA ALA A 95 3.28 -0.74 -7.92
C ALA A 95 3.59 -2.24 -7.98
N ALA A 96 4.58 -2.59 -8.80
CA ALA A 96 5.23 -3.88 -8.80
C ALA A 96 6.74 -3.65 -8.68
N TYR A 97 7.39 -4.36 -7.78
CA TYR A 97 8.84 -4.31 -7.60
C TYR A 97 9.38 -5.73 -7.51
N THR A 98 10.55 -5.94 -8.08
CA THR A 98 11.21 -7.24 -8.27
C THR A 98 12.71 -7.01 -8.36
N ASP A 99 13.50 -8.08 -8.33
CA ASP A 99 14.93 -8.06 -8.65
C ASP A 99 15.73 -7.03 -7.84
N TRP A 100 15.55 -7.11 -6.52
CA TRP A 100 16.22 -6.25 -5.56
C TRP A 100 17.74 -6.32 -5.70
N ASP A 101 18.28 -7.50 -6.02
CA ASP A 101 19.71 -7.73 -6.16
C ASP A 101 20.32 -6.94 -7.32
N SER A 102 19.65 -6.88 -8.48
CA SER A 102 20.13 -6.06 -9.59
C SER A 102 19.95 -4.57 -9.35
N PHE A 103 19.00 -4.17 -8.50
CA PHE A 103 18.81 -2.77 -8.07
C PHE A 103 19.83 -2.31 -7.01
N GLY A 104 20.36 -3.23 -6.19
CA GLY A 104 21.24 -2.96 -5.06
C GLY A 104 22.35 -1.92 -5.29
N PRO A 105 23.07 -1.90 -6.44
CA PRO A 105 24.10 -0.89 -6.72
C PRO A 105 23.57 0.55 -6.85
N LEU A 106 22.29 0.76 -7.15
CA LEU A 106 21.68 2.09 -7.32
C LEU A 106 20.90 2.54 -6.08
N GLN A 107 20.75 1.70 -5.05
CA GLN A 107 19.89 1.98 -3.89
C GLN A 107 20.30 3.25 -3.12
N THR A 108 21.57 3.64 -3.18
CA THR A 108 22.12 4.82 -2.49
C THR A 108 22.16 6.07 -3.38
N ASP A 109 21.81 5.95 -4.66
CA ASP A 109 21.78 7.07 -5.62
C ASP A 109 20.41 7.10 -6.34
N PRO A 110 19.39 7.71 -5.71
CA PRO A 110 18.04 7.80 -6.27
C PRO A 110 17.99 8.51 -7.63
N MET A 111 18.88 9.46 -7.88
CA MET A 111 18.93 10.18 -9.16
C MET A 111 19.42 9.24 -10.26
N ALA A 112 20.52 8.52 -10.04
CA ALA A 112 20.99 7.51 -10.98
C ALA A 112 19.99 6.37 -11.17
N ALA A 113 19.23 6.01 -10.13
CA ALA A 113 18.15 5.03 -10.19
C ALA A 113 16.99 5.48 -11.10
N ASN A 114 16.57 6.74 -11.02
CA ASN A 114 15.44 7.27 -11.77
C ASN A 114 15.74 7.52 -13.26
N GLU A 115 17.02 7.66 -13.62
CA GLU A 115 17.44 7.95 -15.01
C GLU A 115 17.87 6.71 -15.81
N LYS A 116 17.98 5.54 -15.16
CA LYS A 116 18.50 4.32 -15.77
C LYS A 116 17.45 3.21 -15.81
N VAL A 117 17.21 2.68 -17.00
CA VAL A 117 16.54 1.38 -17.15
C VAL A 117 17.58 0.29 -16.90
N LEU A 118 17.43 -0.42 -15.78
CA LEU A 118 18.28 -1.57 -15.45
C LEU A 118 17.92 -2.78 -16.31
N LYS A 119 18.94 -3.45 -16.87
CA LYS A 119 18.79 -4.78 -17.47
C LYS A 119 18.97 -5.84 -16.39
N GLY A 120 17.92 -6.04 -15.61
CA GLY A 120 17.85 -7.02 -14.53
C GLY A 120 17.36 -8.40 -14.96
N LYS A 121 17.03 -9.22 -13.98
CA LYS A 121 16.32 -10.51 -14.08
C LYS A 121 15.00 -10.41 -13.31
N PRO A 122 14.02 -9.62 -13.77
CA PRO A 122 12.72 -9.54 -13.11
C PRO A 122 12.06 -10.91 -13.10
N ASP A 123 11.59 -11.32 -11.93
CA ASP A 123 11.00 -12.64 -11.68
C ASP A 123 9.50 -12.57 -11.32
N LEU A 124 8.93 -11.36 -11.28
CA LEU A 124 7.52 -11.13 -10.98
C LEU A 124 6.76 -10.51 -12.15
N ARG A 125 5.52 -10.98 -12.31
CA ARG A 125 4.51 -10.37 -13.16
C ARG A 125 3.34 -9.96 -12.29
N LEU A 126 2.94 -8.70 -12.37
CA LEU A 126 1.70 -8.23 -11.77
C LEU A 126 0.56 -8.30 -12.78
N SER A 127 -0.54 -8.91 -12.35
CA SER A 127 -1.82 -8.93 -13.07
C SER A 127 -2.85 -8.24 -12.19
N VAL A 128 -3.60 -7.30 -12.78
CA VAL A 128 -4.71 -6.60 -12.10
C VAL A 128 -5.94 -6.77 -12.96
N ASP A 129 -6.96 -7.43 -12.41
CA ASP A 129 -8.22 -7.65 -13.10
C ASP A 129 -9.03 -6.34 -13.19
N TYR A 130 -9.16 -5.64 -12.07
CA TYR A 130 -9.86 -4.36 -12.03
C TYR A 130 -9.30 -3.42 -10.96
N VAL A 131 -9.64 -2.14 -11.10
CA VAL A 131 -9.47 -1.09 -10.09
C VAL A 131 -10.81 -0.38 -9.93
N ARG A 132 -11.23 -0.13 -8.70
CA ARG A 132 -12.44 0.64 -8.38
C ARG A 132 -12.10 1.74 -7.38
N PHE A 133 -12.67 2.91 -7.61
CA PHE A 133 -12.66 4.01 -6.66
C PHE A 133 -14.05 4.15 -6.08
N LEU A 134 -14.15 3.93 -4.77
CA LEU A 134 -15.41 4.03 -4.03
C LEU A 134 -15.28 5.16 -3.02
N GLN A 135 -16.38 5.86 -2.77
CA GLN A 135 -16.46 6.80 -1.66
C GLN A 135 -16.87 6.02 -0.40
N PRO A 136 -16.04 6.00 0.66
CA PRO A 136 -16.41 5.35 1.92
C PRO A 136 -17.71 5.91 2.50
N ARG A 137 -18.58 5.03 2.98
CA ARG A 137 -19.84 5.39 3.66
C ARG A 137 -19.68 5.21 5.16
N ILE A 138 -19.04 6.19 5.81
CA ILE A 138 -18.73 6.12 7.25
C ILE A 138 -19.86 6.74 8.08
N PRO A 139 -20.39 6.04 9.10
CA PRO A 139 -21.33 6.65 10.03
C PRO A 139 -20.75 7.88 10.74
N ALA A 140 -21.59 8.87 11.02
CA ALA A 140 -21.15 10.09 11.68
C ALA A 140 -20.58 9.79 13.08
N GLY A 141 -19.44 10.42 13.41
CA GLY A 141 -18.79 10.25 14.72
C GLY A 141 -17.99 8.95 14.88
N THR A 142 -17.87 8.13 13.85
CA THR A 142 -17.03 6.94 13.89
C THR A 142 -15.54 7.30 13.86
N ASP A 143 -14.79 6.76 14.82
CA ASP A 143 -13.33 6.75 14.79
C ASP A 143 -12.84 5.46 14.12
N LEU A 144 -12.28 5.58 12.92
CA LEU A 144 -11.76 4.43 12.18
C LEU A 144 -10.48 3.86 12.78
N LEU A 145 -9.79 4.58 13.66
CA LEU A 145 -8.57 4.11 14.34
C LEU A 145 -8.89 3.27 15.57
N ASP A 146 -10.09 3.40 16.13
CA ASP A 146 -10.54 2.63 17.29
C ASP A 146 -11.43 1.43 16.89
N PRO A 147 -10.97 0.18 17.09
CA PRO A 147 -11.82 -1.01 16.89
C PRO A 147 -13.01 -1.10 17.88
N GLY A 148 -12.98 -0.31 18.96
CA GLY A 148 -14.12 -0.11 19.86
C GLY A 148 -15.24 0.71 19.22
N SER A 149 -14.88 1.77 18.50
CA SER A 149 -15.80 2.68 17.79
C SER A 149 -16.50 2.02 16.59
N ILE A 150 -15.77 1.25 15.78
CA ILE A 150 -16.34 0.47 14.68
C ILE A 150 -15.78 -0.95 14.62
N LYS A 151 -16.69 -1.93 14.66
CA LYS A 151 -16.38 -3.35 14.49
C LYS A 151 -15.94 -3.63 13.05
N ASP A 152 -15.04 -4.60 12.89
CA ASP A 152 -14.42 -4.89 11.60
C ASP A 152 -15.44 -5.21 10.50
N ASP A 153 -16.50 -5.95 10.79
CA ASP A 153 -17.54 -6.25 9.78
C ASP A 153 -18.22 -4.97 9.25
N ALA A 154 -18.55 -4.03 10.15
CA ALA A 154 -19.16 -2.76 9.78
C ALA A 154 -18.16 -1.86 9.04
N LEU A 155 -16.88 -1.88 9.45
CA LEU A 155 -15.80 -1.17 8.77
C LEU A 155 -15.62 -1.70 7.34
N ILE A 156 -15.54 -3.02 7.18
CA ILE A 156 -15.40 -3.69 5.89
C ILE A 156 -16.57 -3.30 4.98
N GLN A 157 -17.82 -3.38 5.46
CA GLN A 157 -18.97 -2.96 4.68
C GLN A 157 -18.87 -1.48 4.25
N SER A 158 -18.51 -0.59 5.17
CA SER A 158 -18.40 0.86 4.92
C SER A 158 -17.34 1.22 3.88
N LEU A 159 -16.30 0.39 3.74
CA LEU A 159 -15.16 0.60 2.84
C LEU A 159 -15.26 -0.19 1.51
N THR A 160 -16.13 -1.18 1.42
CA THR A 160 -16.23 -2.07 0.25
C THR A 160 -17.57 -2.01 -0.50
N LEU A 161 -18.61 -1.47 0.13
CA LEU A 161 -19.94 -1.30 -0.48
C LEU A 161 -20.16 0.18 -0.85
N GLY A 162 -19.71 0.54 -2.07
CA GLY A 162 -19.92 1.84 -2.70
C GLY A 162 -20.97 1.77 -3.80
#